data_AF-A0A6P3ZE39-F1
#
_entry.id   AF-A0A6P3ZE39-F1
#
_cell.length_a   1.000
_cell.length_b   1.000
_cell.length_c   1.000
_cell.angle_alpha   90.00
_cell.angle_beta   90.00
_cell.angle_gamma   90.00
#
_symmetry.space_group_name_H-M   'P 1'
#
loop_
_entity.id
_entity.type
_entity.pdbx_description
1 polymer ?
#
loop_
_entity_poly.entity_id
_entity_poly.type
_entity_poly.pdbx_seq_one_letter_code
_entity_poly.pdbx_strand_id
1 'polypeptide(L)'
;MAKHEDLPIPVYSNLKAVYGDGSQLEEAQLRFDTLKSKFVEVFGHPPDVFARSPGRVNLIGEHIDYEGYSVLPMAIRQDTIIAIRKNVGGSEKVLRIANVNDKYQLCTYPADPEQEIDLKNHRWGHYFICGYKGYHEYAKTKGVNVGEPVGLDILVDGTVPTGSGLSSSAAFVCSSTIAIMAAFDVNFPKKEIAQLTCECERHIGTQSGGMDQV
;
A
#
# COMPACT_ATOMS: atom_id res chain seq x y z
N MET A 1 28.86 -6.86 -0.56
CA MET A 1 27.47 -7.19 -0.21
C MET A 1 26.58 -6.11 -0.79
N ALA A 2 25.43 -6.46 -1.39
CA ALA A 2 24.46 -5.47 -1.84
C ALA A 2 23.97 -4.66 -0.62
N LYS A 3 23.74 -3.35 -0.78
CA LYS A 3 23.18 -2.55 0.32
C LYS A 3 21.73 -2.99 0.55
N HIS A 4 21.25 -2.85 1.78
CA HIS A 4 19.88 -3.28 2.13
C HIS A 4 18.80 -2.58 1.28
N GLU A 5 19.07 -1.34 0.84
CA GLU A 5 18.19 -0.55 -0.03
C GLU A 5 18.06 -1.10 -1.48
N ASP A 6 19.07 -1.86 -1.94
CA ASP A 6 19.10 -2.47 -3.27
C ASP A 6 18.37 -3.82 -3.31
N LEU A 7 17.95 -4.34 -2.14
CA LEU A 7 17.22 -5.60 -2.04
C LEU A 7 15.74 -5.40 -2.42
N PRO A 8 15.09 -6.40 -3.04
CA PRO A 8 13.66 -6.36 -3.31
C PRO A 8 12.84 -6.35 -2.01
N ILE A 9 11.55 -6.05 -2.14
CA ILE A 9 10.61 -6.18 -1.02
C ILE A 9 10.55 -7.64 -0.59
N PRO A 10 10.79 -7.97 0.69
CA PRO A 10 10.82 -9.35 1.14
C PRO A 10 9.41 -9.96 1.11
N VAL A 11 9.31 -11.21 0.65
CA VAL A 11 8.06 -11.98 0.62
C VAL A 11 8.17 -13.14 1.61
N TYR A 12 7.16 -13.30 2.43
CA TYR A 12 7.10 -14.34 3.46
C TYR A 12 5.87 -15.21 3.28
N SER A 13 6.02 -16.52 3.47
CA SER A 13 4.92 -17.50 3.43
C SER A 13 4.27 -17.73 4.79
N ASN A 14 4.85 -17.22 5.87
CA ASN A 14 4.37 -17.38 7.23
C ASN A 14 4.67 -16.16 8.09
N LEU A 15 3.79 -15.88 9.06
CA LEU A 15 3.90 -14.72 9.95
C LEU A 15 5.04 -14.86 10.96
N LYS A 16 5.42 -16.08 11.36
CA LYS A 16 6.53 -16.32 12.30
C LYS A 16 7.86 -15.74 11.80
N ALA A 17 8.13 -15.80 10.50
CA ALA A 17 9.33 -15.19 9.90
C ALA A 17 9.37 -13.65 10.03
N VAL A 18 8.22 -13.00 10.24
CA VAL A 18 8.08 -11.54 10.34
C VAL A 18 7.95 -11.08 11.79
N TYR A 19 7.16 -11.80 12.60
CA TYR A 19 6.77 -11.41 13.95
C TYR A 19 7.48 -12.21 15.05
N GLY A 20 8.29 -13.21 14.69
CA GLY A 20 8.98 -14.07 15.66
C GLY A 20 8.02 -14.99 16.39
N ASP A 21 8.18 -15.10 17.72
CA ASP A 21 7.41 -15.99 18.60
C ASP A 21 6.71 -15.20 19.71
N GLY A 22 5.73 -15.85 20.36
CA GLY A 22 5.01 -15.30 21.51
C GLY A 22 3.85 -14.37 21.13
N SER A 23 3.54 -13.41 22.02
CA SER A 23 2.31 -12.59 21.94
C SER A 23 2.20 -11.75 20.67
N GLN A 24 3.32 -11.30 20.10
CA GLN A 24 3.31 -10.53 18.85
C GLN A 24 2.84 -11.36 17.66
N LEU A 25 3.23 -12.64 17.60
CA LEU A 25 2.78 -13.56 16.56
C LEU A 25 1.29 -13.88 16.73
N GLU A 26 0.82 -14.07 17.96
CA GLU A 26 -0.59 -14.34 18.27
C GLU A 26 -1.49 -13.15 17.87
N GLU A 27 -1.09 -11.92 18.21
CA GLU A 27 -1.78 -10.69 17.82
C GLU A 27 -1.81 -10.53 16.29
N ALA A 28 -0.69 -10.77 15.63
CA ALA A 28 -0.61 -10.72 14.17
C ALA A 28 -1.51 -11.78 13.53
N GLN A 29 -1.44 -13.03 13.99
CA GLN A 29 -2.26 -14.12 13.44
C GLN A 29 -3.75 -13.80 13.54
N LEU A 30 -4.20 -13.34 14.71
CA LEU A 30 -5.59 -12.92 14.91
C LEU A 30 -6.01 -11.80 13.94
N ARG A 31 -5.15 -10.80 13.74
CA ARG A 31 -5.42 -9.67 12.85
C ARG A 31 -5.50 -10.10 11.38
N PHE A 32 -4.55 -10.91 10.91
CA PHE A 32 -4.57 -11.44 9.54
C PHE A 32 -5.75 -12.38 9.29
N ASP A 33 -6.13 -13.20 10.28
CA ASP A 33 -7.30 -14.10 10.17
C ASP A 33 -8.61 -13.31 10.16
N THR A 34 -8.71 -12.25 10.95
CA THR A 34 -9.86 -11.33 10.93
C THR A 34 -9.96 -10.62 9.58
N LEU A 35 -8.83 -10.09 9.07
CA LEU A 35 -8.76 -9.45 7.76
C LEU A 35 -9.16 -10.42 6.64
N LYS A 36 -8.66 -11.65 6.68
CA LYS A 36 -9.03 -12.72 5.73
C LYS A 36 -10.52 -13.05 5.79
N SER A 37 -11.07 -13.20 7.00
CA SER A 37 -12.48 -13.53 7.20
C SER A 37 -13.39 -12.41 6.67
N LYS A 38 -13.05 -11.15 6.96
CA LYS A 38 -13.78 -9.98 6.46
C LYS A 38 -13.64 -9.84 4.94
N PHE A 39 -12.49 -10.18 4.36
CA PHE A 39 -12.31 -10.20 2.91
C PHE A 39 -13.26 -11.19 2.24
N VAL A 40 -13.37 -12.40 2.80
CA VAL A 40 -14.33 -13.42 2.31
C VAL A 40 -15.78 -12.97 2.50
N GLU A 41 -16.11 -12.31 3.61
CA GLU A 41 -17.45 -11.75 3.85
C GLU A 41 -17.84 -10.71 2.79
N VAL A 42 -16.91 -9.81 2.44
CA VAL A 42 -17.17 -8.70 1.50
C VAL A 42 -17.13 -9.15 0.04
N PHE A 43 -16.21 -10.03 -0.34
CA PHE A 43 -15.95 -10.37 -1.75
C PHE A 43 -16.29 -11.83 -2.12
N GLY A 44 -16.65 -12.66 -1.16
CA GLY A 44 -17.05 -14.07 -1.36
C GLY A 44 -15.90 -15.05 -1.62
N HIS A 45 -14.66 -14.59 -1.62
CA HIS A 45 -13.46 -15.38 -1.96
C HIS A 45 -12.28 -14.96 -1.09
N PRO A 46 -11.26 -15.81 -0.88
CA PRO A 46 -10.08 -15.42 -0.11
C PRO A 46 -9.13 -14.50 -0.91
N PRO A 47 -8.35 -13.65 -0.23
CA PRO A 47 -7.30 -12.84 -0.87
C PRO A 47 -6.17 -13.73 -1.41
N ASP A 48 -5.47 -13.26 -2.44
CA ASP A 48 -4.31 -13.94 -3.01
C ASP A 48 -3.04 -13.65 -2.20
N VAL A 49 -2.88 -12.40 -1.76
CA VAL A 49 -1.69 -11.95 -1.00
C VAL A 49 -2.04 -10.83 -0.03
N PHE A 50 -1.18 -10.66 0.99
CA PHE A 50 -1.20 -9.52 1.90
C PHE A 50 0.06 -8.69 1.72
N ALA A 51 -0.09 -7.36 1.75
CA ALA A 51 1.03 -6.44 1.83
C ALA A 51 0.91 -5.56 3.08
N ARG A 52 2.04 -5.16 3.64
CA ARG A 52 2.11 -4.40 4.88
C ARG A 52 3.11 -3.26 4.73
N SER A 53 2.75 -2.07 5.22
CA SER A 53 3.68 -0.96 5.39
C SER A 53 3.43 -0.26 6.73
N PRO A 54 4.45 -0.03 7.56
CA PRO A 54 4.30 0.69 8.81
C PRO A 54 4.07 2.19 8.56
N GLY A 55 3.46 2.86 9.54
CA GLY A 55 3.60 4.30 9.69
C GLY A 55 4.96 4.64 10.30
N ARG A 56 5.20 5.94 10.55
CA ARG A 56 6.49 6.40 11.10
C ARG A 56 6.32 7.59 12.02
N VAL A 57 7.25 7.74 12.94
CA VAL A 57 7.45 8.97 13.72
C VAL A 57 8.74 9.62 13.27
N ASN A 58 8.76 10.94 13.15
CA ASN A 58 9.99 11.67 12.91
C ASN A 58 10.58 12.14 14.26
N LEU A 59 11.86 11.85 14.50
CA LEU A 59 12.52 12.27 15.74
C LEU A 59 13.03 13.71 15.64
N ILE A 60 13.57 14.08 14.47
CA ILE A 60 14.06 15.43 14.17
C ILE A 60 14.21 15.62 12.64
N GLY A 61 14.06 16.86 12.19
CA GLY A 61 14.14 17.23 10.78
C GLY A 61 12.78 17.41 10.13
N GLU A 62 11.89 18.17 10.78
CA GLU A 62 10.59 18.53 10.19
C GLU A 62 10.77 19.54 9.06
N HIS A 63 9.97 19.43 8.00
CA HIS A 63 9.89 20.44 6.93
C HIS A 63 11.19 20.71 6.16
N ILE A 64 12.12 19.76 6.14
CA ILE A 64 13.41 19.90 5.43
C ILE A 64 13.65 18.80 4.40
N ASP A 65 12.81 17.77 4.35
CA ASP A 65 12.96 16.62 3.44
C ASP A 65 12.67 17.01 1.99
N TYR A 66 11.64 17.82 1.74
CA TYR A 66 11.34 18.36 0.41
C TYR A 66 12.37 19.40 -0.08
N GLU A 67 13.19 19.94 0.83
CA GLU A 67 14.34 20.79 0.51
C GLU A 67 15.63 19.97 0.26
N GLY A 68 15.55 18.64 0.36
CA GLY A 68 16.67 17.72 0.11
C GLY A 68 17.63 17.53 1.28
N TYR A 69 17.29 18.01 2.49
CA TYR A 69 18.08 17.75 3.69
C TYR A 69 17.75 16.39 4.31
N SER A 70 18.71 15.84 5.06
CA SER A 70 18.53 14.59 5.80
C SER A 70 17.62 14.76 7.02
N VAL A 71 16.89 13.69 7.33
CA VAL A 71 15.91 13.58 8.42
C VAL A 71 16.20 12.33 9.26
N LEU A 72 15.61 12.23 10.47
CA LEU A 72 15.81 11.08 11.35
C LEU A 72 14.47 10.45 11.79
N PRO A 73 13.76 9.74 10.89
CA PRO A 73 12.54 9.03 11.21
C PRO A 73 12.78 7.60 11.72
N MET A 74 11.74 7.02 12.29
CA MET A 74 11.68 5.60 12.66
C MET A 74 10.28 5.04 12.39
N ALA A 75 10.22 3.87 11.77
CA ALA A 75 8.98 3.12 11.61
C ALA A 75 8.38 2.72 12.98
N ILE A 76 7.07 2.85 13.12
CA ILE A 76 6.34 2.46 14.33
C ILE A 76 5.65 1.10 14.15
N ARG A 77 5.12 0.55 15.24
CA ARG A 77 4.42 -0.74 15.21
C ARG A 77 3.13 -0.69 14.40
N GLN A 78 2.43 0.44 14.46
CA GLN A 78 1.20 0.67 13.72
C GLN A 78 1.48 0.72 12.22
N ASP A 79 0.59 0.11 11.45
CA ASP A 79 0.78 -0.12 10.03
C ASP A 79 -0.55 -0.16 9.27
N THR A 80 -0.44 -0.21 7.95
CA THR A 80 -1.52 -0.54 7.04
C THR A 80 -1.24 -1.90 6.42
N ILE A 81 -2.21 -2.80 6.53
CA ILE A 81 -2.21 -4.11 5.89
C ILE A 81 -3.28 -4.11 4.79
N ILE A 82 -2.92 -4.58 3.61
CA ILE A 82 -3.82 -4.72 2.48
C ILE A 82 -3.90 -6.20 2.11
N ALA A 83 -5.12 -6.74 2.08
CA ALA A 83 -5.43 -7.99 1.44
C ALA A 83 -5.93 -7.72 0.02
N ILE A 84 -5.37 -8.40 -0.98
CA ILE A 84 -5.68 -8.15 -2.39
C ILE A 84 -5.91 -9.43 -3.17
N ARG A 85 -6.81 -9.38 -4.16
CA ARG A 85 -7.07 -10.46 -5.12
C ARG A 85 -7.28 -9.90 -6.52
N LYS A 86 -6.80 -10.61 -7.55
CA LYS A 86 -7.19 -10.35 -8.94
C LYS A 86 -8.62 -10.82 -9.22
N ASN A 87 -9.48 -9.90 -9.64
CA ASN A 87 -10.85 -10.19 -10.06
C ASN A 87 -10.92 -10.25 -11.59
N VAL A 88 -10.68 -11.45 -12.13
CA VAL A 88 -10.66 -11.73 -13.59
C VAL A 88 -12.00 -12.23 -14.15
N GLY A 89 -13.01 -12.43 -13.30
CA GLY A 89 -14.29 -13.04 -13.69
C GLY A 89 -15.42 -12.06 -13.96
N GLY A 90 -15.25 -10.77 -13.69
CA GLY A 90 -16.28 -9.75 -13.87
C GLY A 90 -16.41 -9.27 -15.32
N SER A 91 -17.64 -8.93 -15.73
CA SER A 91 -17.90 -8.24 -17.01
C SER A 91 -17.31 -6.82 -17.03
N GLU A 92 -17.16 -6.21 -15.86
CA GLU A 92 -16.55 -4.89 -15.67
C GLU A 92 -15.23 -5.01 -14.92
N LYS A 93 -14.20 -4.34 -15.43
CA LYS A 93 -12.88 -4.26 -14.80
C LYS A 93 -12.90 -3.11 -13.79
N VAL A 94 -13.16 -3.43 -12.52
CA VAL A 94 -13.26 -2.44 -11.45
C VAL A 94 -12.33 -2.74 -10.29
N LEU A 95 -11.89 -1.69 -9.61
CA LEU A 95 -11.17 -1.71 -8.34
C LEU A 95 -12.20 -1.56 -7.22
N ARG A 96 -12.38 -2.60 -6.40
CA ARG A 96 -13.31 -2.59 -5.25
C ARG A 96 -12.50 -2.49 -3.97
N ILE A 97 -12.52 -1.30 -3.34
CA ILE A 97 -11.68 -0.97 -2.19
C ILE A 97 -12.55 -0.84 -0.94
N ALA A 98 -12.45 -1.84 -0.08
CA ALA A 98 -13.15 -1.92 1.21
C ALA A 98 -12.18 -1.67 2.37
N ASN A 99 -12.72 -1.32 3.53
CA ASN A 99 -11.97 -1.17 4.77
C ASN A 99 -12.59 -2.06 5.86
N VAL A 100 -11.78 -2.54 6.81
CA VAL A 100 -12.29 -3.24 7.99
C VAL A 100 -13.07 -2.31 8.93
N ASN A 101 -12.78 -1.00 8.87
CA ASN A 101 -13.46 0.01 9.65
C ASN A 101 -14.59 0.65 8.82
N ASP A 102 -15.83 0.44 9.27
CA ASP A 102 -17.06 0.90 8.61
C ASP A 102 -17.17 2.42 8.41
N LYS A 103 -16.34 3.21 9.12
CA LYS A 103 -16.20 4.64 8.86
C LYS A 103 -15.77 4.93 7.41
N TYR A 104 -15.00 4.03 6.81
CA TYR A 104 -14.49 4.14 5.45
C TYR A 104 -15.35 3.31 4.50
N GLN A 105 -16.32 3.96 3.87
CA GLN A 105 -17.25 3.30 2.93
C GLN A 105 -16.52 2.68 1.74
N LEU A 106 -17.05 1.55 1.24
CA LEU A 106 -16.60 0.89 0.03
C LEU A 106 -16.51 1.88 -1.12
N CYS A 107 -15.36 1.91 -1.79
CA CYS A 107 -15.14 2.70 -2.99
C CYS A 107 -14.97 1.77 -4.20
N THR A 108 -15.61 2.12 -5.32
CA THR A 108 -15.47 1.41 -6.58
C THR A 108 -14.98 2.38 -7.64
N TYR A 109 -13.92 2.01 -8.35
CA TYR A 109 -13.33 2.79 -9.44
C TYR A 109 -13.11 1.91 -10.67
N PRO A 110 -13.03 2.47 -11.89
CA PRO A 110 -12.55 1.74 -13.05
C PRO A 110 -11.13 1.21 -12.81
N ALA A 111 -10.83 0.00 -13.27
CA ALA A 111 -9.46 -0.50 -13.35
C ALA A 111 -8.78 0.07 -14.60
N ASP A 112 -8.59 1.40 -14.59
CA ASP A 112 -7.96 2.17 -15.64
C ASP A 112 -6.73 2.91 -15.06
N PRO A 113 -5.50 2.58 -15.50
CA PRO A 113 -4.28 3.25 -15.06
C PRO A 113 -4.24 4.75 -15.40
N GLU A 114 -4.96 5.18 -16.43
CA GLU A 114 -4.97 6.56 -16.91
C GLU A 114 -6.09 7.40 -16.27
N GLN A 115 -6.85 6.84 -15.33
CA GLN A 115 -7.93 7.57 -14.67
C GLN A 115 -7.42 8.81 -13.92
N GLU A 116 -8.17 9.91 -14.03
CA GLU A 116 -7.91 11.12 -13.26
C GLU A 116 -8.42 10.98 -11.82
N ILE A 117 -7.65 11.51 -10.87
CA ILE A 117 -8.05 11.56 -9.46
C ILE A 117 -8.84 12.85 -9.22
N ASP A 118 -10.10 12.73 -8.78
CA ASP A 118 -10.90 13.90 -8.39
C ASP A 118 -10.36 14.50 -7.08
N LEU A 119 -9.56 15.55 -7.23
CA LEU A 119 -8.98 16.31 -6.12
C LEU A 119 -10.02 17.18 -5.38
N LYS A 120 -11.17 17.48 -6.01
CA LYS A 120 -12.22 18.31 -5.38
C LYS A 120 -13.06 17.47 -4.43
N ASN A 121 -13.38 16.23 -4.81
CA ASN A 121 -14.14 15.29 -3.98
C ASN A 121 -13.22 14.19 -3.45
N HIS A 122 -12.27 14.58 -2.60
CA HIS A 122 -11.27 13.66 -2.05
C HIS A 122 -11.94 12.52 -1.25
N ARG A 123 -11.71 11.27 -1.67
CA ARG A 123 -12.11 10.05 -0.97
C ARG A 123 -10.88 9.27 -0.55
N TRP A 124 -10.99 8.54 0.56
CA TRP A 124 -9.90 7.73 1.09
C TRP A 124 -9.38 6.70 0.07
N GLY A 125 -10.25 6.14 -0.77
CA GLY A 125 -9.86 5.21 -1.84
C GLY A 125 -8.89 5.81 -2.87
N HIS A 126 -8.80 7.13 -3.02
CA HIS A 126 -7.87 7.78 -3.95
C HIS A 126 -6.40 7.51 -3.61
N TYR A 127 -6.04 7.26 -2.34
CA TYR A 127 -4.68 6.87 -1.98
C TYR A 127 -4.28 5.51 -2.58
N PHE A 128 -5.24 4.58 -2.69
CA PHE A 128 -4.99 3.32 -3.42
C PHE A 128 -4.81 3.58 -4.92
N ILE A 129 -5.65 4.46 -5.50
CA ILE A 129 -5.55 4.84 -6.92
C ILE A 129 -4.18 5.46 -7.24
N CYS A 130 -3.62 6.27 -6.34
CA CYS A 130 -2.27 6.80 -6.46
C CYS A 130 -1.22 5.68 -6.66
N GLY A 131 -1.26 4.65 -5.82
CA GLY A 131 -0.36 3.50 -5.94
C GLY A 131 -0.61 2.66 -7.20
N TYR A 132 -1.87 2.51 -7.60
CA TYR A 132 -2.25 1.80 -8.83
C TYR A 132 -1.73 2.49 -10.09
N LYS A 133 -1.94 3.82 -10.19
CA LYS A 133 -1.44 4.64 -11.29
C LYS A 133 0.09 4.58 -11.36
N GLY A 134 0.77 4.86 -10.24
CA GLY A 134 2.22 4.86 -10.21
C GLY A 134 2.83 3.49 -10.52
N TYR A 135 2.24 2.38 -10.07
CA TYR A 135 2.70 1.04 -10.46
C TYR A 135 2.71 0.85 -11.99
N HIS A 136 1.62 1.20 -12.68
CA HIS A 136 1.52 1.03 -14.13
C HIS A 136 2.46 1.98 -14.88
N GLU A 137 2.57 3.24 -14.46
CA GLU A 137 3.54 4.20 -15.01
C GLU A 137 4.97 3.68 -14.85
N TYR A 138 5.33 3.23 -13.64
CA TYR A 138 6.65 2.72 -13.34
C TYR A 138 6.99 1.47 -14.13
N ALA A 139 6.08 0.49 -14.17
CA ALA A 139 6.27 -0.73 -14.93
C ALA A 139 6.50 -0.44 -16.43
N LYS A 140 5.78 0.54 -16.99
CA LYS A 140 5.97 1.01 -18.36
C LYS A 140 7.37 1.62 -18.57
N THR A 141 7.85 2.45 -17.64
CA THR A 141 9.22 3.02 -17.74
C THR A 141 10.31 1.96 -17.65
N LYS A 142 10.07 0.86 -16.93
CA LYS A 142 10.99 -0.27 -16.80
C LYS A 142 10.87 -1.31 -17.91
N GLY A 143 9.91 -1.15 -18.83
CA GLY A 143 9.64 -2.12 -19.89
C GLY A 143 9.09 -3.45 -19.38
N VAL A 144 8.51 -3.47 -18.17
CA VAL A 144 7.89 -4.67 -17.59
C VAL A 144 6.49 -4.83 -18.18
N ASN A 145 6.23 -5.97 -18.83
CA ASN A 145 4.91 -6.28 -19.33
C ASN A 145 4.00 -6.74 -18.17
N VAL A 146 3.11 -5.86 -17.73
CA VAL A 146 2.16 -6.11 -16.63
C VAL A 146 0.80 -6.62 -17.11
N GLY A 147 0.69 -6.91 -18.41
CA GLY A 147 -0.55 -7.34 -19.05
C GLY A 147 -1.61 -6.25 -19.12
N GLU A 148 -2.82 -6.65 -19.51
CA GLU A 148 -3.99 -5.78 -19.52
C GLU A 148 -4.45 -5.45 -18.10
N PRO A 149 -4.99 -4.25 -17.84
CA PRO A 149 -5.64 -3.95 -16.57
C PRO A 149 -6.72 -4.98 -16.25
N VAL A 150 -6.73 -5.46 -15.00
CA VAL A 150 -7.73 -6.39 -14.46
C VAL A 150 -8.41 -5.76 -13.25
N GLY A 151 -9.62 -6.21 -12.95
CA GLY A 151 -10.29 -5.83 -11.71
C GLY A 151 -9.51 -6.33 -10.50
N LEU A 152 -9.62 -5.61 -9.38
CA LEU A 152 -8.96 -5.95 -8.13
C LEU A 152 -9.95 -5.82 -6.98
N ASP A 153 -9.88 -6.75 -6.05
CA ASP A 153 -10.60 -6.71 -4.78
C ASP A 153 -9.61 -6.43 -3.66
N ILE A 154 -9.88 -5.39 -2.88
CA ILE A 154 -8.94 -4.85 -1.89
C ILE A 154 -9.66 -4.66 -0.57
N LEU A 155 -9.12 -5.23 0.50
CA LEU A 155 -9.54 -4.92 1.87
C LEU A 155 -8.37 -4.34 2.64
N VAL A 156 -8.61 -3.18 3.25
CA VAL A 156 -7.61 -2.40 3.98
C VAL A 156 -7.87 -2.47 5.47
N ASP A 157 -6.81 -2.73 6.25
CA ASP A 157 -6.78 -2.63 7.71
C ASP A 157 -5.61 -1.76 8.16
N GLY A 158 -5.93 -0.53 8.58
CA GLY A 158 -4.97 0.46 9.04
C GLY A 158 -5.12 0.76 10.54
N THR A 159 -4.01 0.65 11.28
CA THR A 159 -3.92 0.99 12.71
C THR A 159 -3.15 2.28 12.98
N VAL A 160 -2.58 2.90 11.94
CA VAL A 160 -1.88 4.19 12.05
C VAL A 160 -2.90 5.30 12.34
N PRO A 161 -2.76 6.07 13.43
CA PRO A 161 -3.70 7.13 13.76
C PRO A 161 -3.75 8.21 12.66
N THR A 162 -4.92 8.42 12.07
CA THR A 162 -5.10 9.38 10.97
C THR A 162 -4.97 10.83 11.44
N GLY A 163 -4.30 11.68 10.65
CA GLY A 163 -4.19 13.12 10.92
C GLY A 163 -3.29 13.49 12.09
N SER A 164 -2.48 12.56 12.59
CA SER A 164 -1.60 12.73 13.74
C SER A 164 -0.14 13.03 13.39
N GLY A 165 0.16 13.23 12.10
CA GLY A 165 1.53 13.35 11.61
C GLY A 165 2.31 12.03 11.61
N LEU A 166 1.66 10.87 11.81
CA LEU A 166 2.30 9.53 11.80
C LEU A 166 2.32 8.82 10.43
N SER A 167 2.06 9.58 9.36
CA SER A 167 2.13 9.10 7.96
C SER A 167 1.19 7.95 7.61
N SER A 168 -0.05 8.03 8.07
CA SER A 168 -1.08 7.05 7.72
C SER A 168 -1.35 7.00 6.20
N SER A 169 -1.21 8.13 5.49
CA SER A 169 -1.38 8.20 4.03
C SER A 169 -0.24 7.48 3.30
N ALA A 170 1.01 7.81 3.62
CA ALA A 170 2.18 7.15 3.03
C ALA A 170 2.20 5.64 3.31
N ALA A 171 1.88 5.22 4.53
CA ALA A 171 1.74 3.79 4.86
C ALA A 171 0.68 3.11 3.97
N PHE A 172 -0.43 3.80 3.68
CA PHE A 172 -1.46 3.27 2.79
C PHE A 172 -0.99 3.23 1.32
N VAL A 173 -0.33 4.27 0.81
CA VAL A 173 0.21 4.29 -0.58
C VAL A 173 1.30 3.22 -0.77
N CYS A 174 2.22 3.08 0.19
CA CYS A 174 3.28 2.08 0.17
C CYS A 174 2.71 0.66 0.19
N SER A 175 1.81 0.36 1.13
CA SER A 175 1.16 -0.96 1.18
C SER A 175 0.33 -1.25 -0.07
N SER A 176 -0.33 -0.24 -0.65
CA SER A 176 -1.10 -0.38 -1.90
C SER A 176 -0.20 -0.76 -3.07
N THR A 177 0.89 -0.02 -3.25
CA THR A 177 1.84 -0.25 -4.35
C THR A 177 2.48 -1.64 -4.22
N ILE A 178 2.89 -2.04 -3.02
CA ILE A 178 3.45 -3.38 -2.75
C ILE A 178 2.39 -4.48 -2.99
N ALA A 179 1.14 -4.27 -2.56
CA ALA A 179 0.05 -5.23 -2.78
C ALA A 179 -0.20 -5.47 -4.27
N ILE A 180 -0.25 -4.39 -5.06
CA ILE A 180 -0.48 -4.45 -6.50
C ILE A 180 0.69 -5.18 -7.16
N MET A 181 1.93 -4.79 -6.88
CA MET A 181 3.11 -5.48 -7.40
C MET A 181 3.09 -6.98 -7.12
N ALA A 182 2.79 -7.36 -5.87
CA ALA A 182 2.69 -8.76 -5.47
C ALA A 182 1.56 -9.49 -6.20
N ALA A 183 0.39 -8.85 -6.37
CA ALA A 183 -0.72 -9.43 -7.12
C ALA A 183 -0.35 -9.70 -8.59
N PHE A 184 0.52 -8.88 -9.19
CA PHE A 184 1.01 -9.03 -10.56
C PHE A 184 2.35 -9.77 -10.69
N ASP A 185 2.84 -10.40 -9.61
CA ASP A 185 4.11 -11.14 -9.59
C ASP A 185 5.34 -10.31 -10.00
N VAL A 186 5.31 -9.01 -9.70
CA VAL A 186 6.39 -8.05 -9.94
C VAL A 186 7.05 -7.67 -8.60
N ASN A 187 8.37 -7.47 -8.61
CA ASN A 187 9.10 -6.99 -7.43
C ASN A 187 10.27 -6.09 -7.85
N PHE A 188 10.47 -4.98 -7.14
CA PHE A 188 11.51 -3.99 -7.40
C PHE A 188 12.30 -3.71 -6.11
N PRO A 189 13.54 -3.17 -6.21
CA PRO A 189 14.33 -2.77 -5.06
C PRO A 189 13.60 -1.80 -4.12
N LYS A 190 13.83 -1.92 -2.81
CA LYS A 190 13.23 -1.04 -1.78
C LYS A 190 13.43 0.44 -2.09
N LYS A 191 14.64 0.82 -2.51
CA LYS A 191 14.96 2.20 -2.89
C LYS A 191 14.07 2.72 -4.02
N GLU A 192 13.84 1.89 -5.04
CA GLU A 192 12.98 2.24 -6.17
C GLU A 192 11.53 2.39 -5.72
N ILE A 193 11.07 1.53 -4.81
CA ILE A 193 9.71 1.62 -4.26
C ILE A 193 9.51 2.85 -3.41
N ALA A 194 10.45 3.20 -2.54
CA ALA A 194 10.34 4.41 -1.73
C ALA A 194 10.26 5.69 -2.59
N GLN A 195 11.02 5.74 -3.68
CA GLN A 195 10.97 6.84 -4.65
C GLN A 195 9.62 6.85 -5.39
N LEU A 196 9.20 5.69 -5.89
CA LEU A 196 7.94 5.53 -6.61
C LEU A 196 6.75 5.96 -5.74
N THR A 197 6.65 5.47 -4.50
CA THR A 197 5.49 5.75 -3.65
C THR A 197 5.43 7.21 -3.20
N CYS A 198 6.58 7.90 -3.12
CA CYS A 198 6.62 9.35 -2.95
C CYS A 198 6.01 10.07 -4.16
N GLU A 199 6.35 9.65 -5.39
CA GLU A 199 5.74 10.19 -6.61
C GLU A 199 4.24 9.85 -6.71
N CYS A 200 3.85 8.62 -6.35
CA CYS A 200 2.45 8.19 -6.29
C CYS A 200 1.62 9.13 -5.42
N GLU A 201 2.07 9.40 -4.19
CA GLU A 201 1.31 10.21 -3.23
C GLU A 201 1.10 11.65 -3.74
N ARG A 202 2.01 12.18 -4.57
CA ARG A 202 1.83 13.51 -5.19
C ARG A 202 0.63 13.60 -6.12
N HIS A 203 0.13 12.49 -6.66
CA HIS A 203 -1.12 12.47 -7.43
C HIS A 203 -2.33 12.88 -6.60
N ILE A 204 -2.25 12.83 -5.26
CA ILE A 204 -3.31 13.31 -4.37
C ILE A 204 -3.29 14.84 -4.18
N GLY A 205 -2.34 15.54 -4.81
CA GLY A 205 -2.18 16.98 -4.75
C GLY A 205 -1.20 17.48 -3.68
N THR A 206 -0.65 16.59 -2.85
CA THR A 206 0.38 16.94 -1.85
C THR A 206 1.76 17.06 -2.50
N GLN A 207 2.55 18.07 -2.13
CA GLN A 207 3.93 18.22 -2.57
C GLN A 207 4.90 17.81 -1.45
N SER A 208 4.72 16.60 -0.91
CA SER A 208 5.56 16.05 0.15
C SER A 208 6.94 15.62 -0.38
N GLY A 209 7.91 15.59 0.54
CA GLY A 209 9.18 14.92 0.32
C GLY A 209 9.07 13.40 0.47
N GLY A 210 10.22 12.73 0.52
CA GLY A 210 10.32 11.26 0.56
C GLY A 210 10.47 10.66 1.96
N MET A 211 10.42 11.46 3.02
CA MET A 211 10.70 10.98 4.39
C MET A 211 9.79 9.84 4.83
N ASP A 212 8.54 9.85 4.40
CA ASP A 212 7.51 8.96 4.93
C ASP A 212 7.52 7.58 4.25
N GLN A 213 8.08 7.52 3.05
CA GLN A 213 8.09 6.34 2.19
C GLN A 213 9.42 5.56 2.25
N VAL A 214 10.50 6.22 2.72
CA VAL A 214 11.84 5.64 2.91
C VAL A 214 11.94 4.90 4.25
#